data_AF-A0A2N1N227-F1
#
_entry.id   AF-A0A2N1N227-F1
#
_cell.length_a   1.000
_cell.length_b   1.000
_cell.length_c   1.000
_cell.angle_alpha   90.00
_cell.angle_beta   90.00
_cell.angle_gamma   90.00
#
_symmetry.space_group_name_H-M   'P 1'
#
loop_
_entity.id
_entity.type
_entity.pdbx_description
1 polymer ?
#
loop_
_entity_poly.entity_id
_entity_poly.type
_entity_poly.pdbx_seq_one_letter_code
_entity_poly.pdbx_strand_id
1 'polypeptide(L)'
;MSIESDKDEITLSNMPQNDEEIQPSQTSDNADPGRNKIFGVFYGIGVNINNVIGSGIVTSPGIIWKMVKSPGIVLLLWVIGGLVSMAGSLTYVELGVIHRISGGETKYLQTAFPNPKLMISYLFSFMYIFAIRPGILSAVLQSAAQYLWYTVNGTRYDVSFQPDKDGWHFPFSPFWYIKIIAVLILLVITLYHMLSNRWANYINQSLAAIKLVTYTIIAFAGICRLLGNWSTSRINWQQSISGNTDLTAYSSSILLIMFSYDGWNSLNYSLDEFRKPEKKLIYSNSISVGIVTLVYLLVNISFISVVPEESINTTDTDETIAATFFRQLFGGSEVMVRIFTALVVLSVVGTAASTVWSGSRVVVAAAASNFFPVYSYELRTWNKHFDTPINALFAQFIWCSLIIFFVGGSFTVTGFMLFSAFSMYSYWIFYFATGVGLLVIRYRNRRKLHRDLHIYGNEENPPRLSADEEKFYKAPLIAIGIFVLSGFFILTFSFVVNDQCPGLDSKQCRIQQLSPILISYGFLLIAVICWYILYVWWESKKAKRIIRIPADEDNDKIEITV
;
A
#
# COMPACT_ATOMS: atom_id res chain seq x y z
N MET A 1 24.20 -43.92 55.28
CA MET A 1 24.73 -42.59 55.67
C MET A 1 26.20 -42.64 55.29
N SER A 2 26.71 -41.96 54.27
CA SER A 2 26.30 -40.73 53.60
C SER A 2 26.84 -40.72 52.17
N ILE A 3 26.13 -40.01 51.31
CA ILE A 3 26.27 -39.85 49.87
C ILE A 3 27.18 -38.63 49.55
N GLU A 4 27.67 -38.58 48.31
CA GLU A 4 28.11 -37.40 47.52
C GLU A 4 29.53 -36.88 47.76
N SER A 5 30.31 -36.43 46.76
CA SER A 5 30.18 -36.40 45.29
C SER A 5 31.52 -35.86 44.77
N ASP A 6 32.30 -36.62 44.00
CA ASP A 6 33.45 -36.07 43.28
C ASP A 6 32.95 -35.28 42.07
N LYS A 7 33.32 -34.00 42.03
CA LYS A 7 33.07 -33.10 40.90
C LYS A 7 34.22 -33.24 39.92
N ASP A 8 34.04 -34.05 38.88
CA ASP A 8 34.93 -34.05 37.74
C ASP A 8 34.67 -32.84 36.84
N GLU A 9 35.76 -32.11 36.63
CA GLU A 9 35.92 -30.92 35.82
C GLU A 9 35.89 -31.33 34.33
N ILE A 10 34.75 -31.15 33.67
CA ILE A 10 34.59 -31.44 32.24
C ILE A 10 35.09 -30.24 31.43
N THR A 11 36.29 -30.41 30.84
CA THR A 11 36.88 -29.62 29.77
C THR A 11 35.86 -29.28 28.67
N LEU A 12 35.62 -27.98 28.50
CA LEU A 12 34.71 -27.39 27.51
C LEU A 12 35.39 -27.33 26.13
N SER A 13 35.71 -28.48 25.53
CA SER A 13 36.49 -28.53 24.28
C SER A 13 35.94 -29.45 23.19
N ASN A 14 34.63 -29.72 23.14
CA ASN A 14 34.00 -30.45 22.01
C ASN A 14 32.51 -30.11 21.85
N MET A 15 32.18 -28.84 21.58
CA MET A 15 30.91 -28.50 20.92
C MET A 15 31.19 -28.32 19.42
N PRO A 16 30.44 -28.98 18.52
CA PRO A 16 30.56 -28.68 17.09
C PRO A 16 30.15 -27.23 16.87
N GLN A 17 31.12 -26.40 16.48
CA GLN A 17 30.88 -25.09 15.90
C GLN A 17 30.14 -25.29 14.59
N ASN A 18 28.81 -25.30 14.63
CA ASN A 18 27.99 -25.02 13.45
C ASN A 18 28.01 -23.50 13.22
N ASP A 19 29.19 -23.01 12.83
CA ASP A 19 29.30 -21.76 12.09
C ASP A 19 28.82 -22.05 10.66
N GLU A 20 27.49 -22.12 10.48
CA GLU A 20 26.90 -21.91 9.16
C GLU A 20 27.16 -20.45 8.78
N GLU A 21 28.33 -20.28 8.18
CA GLU A 21 28.69 -19.19 7.30
C GLU A 21 27.47 -18.86 6.44
N ILE A 22 26.83 -17.71 6.68
CA ILE A 22 25.85 -17.14 5.75
C ILE A 22 26.65 -16.69 4.53
N GLN A 23 27.02 -17.65 3.68
CA GLN A 23 27.44 -17.38 2.33
C GLN A 23 26.29 -16.63 1.65
N PRO A 24 26.57 -15.55 0.90
CA PRO A 24 25.54 -14.90 0.12
C PRO A 24 24.95 -15.98 -0.78
N SER A 25 23.68 -16.30 -0.56
CA SER A 25 22.96 -17.33 -1.29
C SER A 25 23.13 -17.07 -2.79
N GLN A 26 23.98 -17.87 -3.43
CA GLN A 26 24.00 -18.06 -4.88
C GLN A 26 22.75 -18.85 -5.28
N THR A 27 21.58 -18.31 -4.98
CA THR A 27 20.27 -18.82 -5.43
C THR A 27 19.75 -18.02 -6.61
N SER A 28 20.62 -17.31 -7.35
CA SER A 28 20.26 -16.62 -8.59
C SER A 28 19.93 -17.56 -9.75
N ASP A 29 20.21 -18.85 -9.63
CA ASP A 29 20.11 -19.81 -10.75
C ASP A 29 18.92 -20.79 -10.63
N ASN A 30 18.10 -20.70 -9.57
CA ASN A 30 16.89 -21.53 -9.41
C ASN A 30 15.58 -20.73 -9.55
N ALA A 31 15.62 -19.57 -10.20
CA ALA A 31 14.40 -18.99 -10.76
C ALA A 31 14.05 -19.78 -12.03
N ASP A 32 12.87 -20.39 -12.06
CA ASP A 32 12.35 -21.14 -13.20
C ASP A 32 12.67 -20.43 -14.54
N PRO A 33 13.53 -21.02 -15.40
CA PRO A 33 14.02 -20.38 -16.63
C PRO A 33 12.92 -20.08 -17.65
N GLY A 34 11.67 -20.52 -17.40
CA GLY A 34 10.50 -20.28 -18.24
C GLY A 34 9.75 -18.95 -18.02
N ARG A 35 10.00 -18.18 -16.96
CA ARG A 35 9.31 -16.89 -16.78
C ARG A 35 9.93 -15.80 -17.65
N ASN A 36 9.29 -15.55 -18.79
CA ASN A 36 9.65 -14.46 -19.69
C ASN A 36 9.77 -13.14 -18.89
N LYS A 37 10.97 -12.56 -18.86
CA LYS A 37 11.24 -11.22 -18.31
C LYS A 37 10.68 -10.17 -19.27
N ILE A 38 9.37 -9.90 -19.20
CA ILE A 38 8.60 -9.15 -20.21
C ILE A 38 8.84 -7.63 -20.10
N PHE A 39 9.32 -7.10 -18.97
CA PHE A 39 9.08 -5.70 -18.63
C PHE A 39 10.33 -4.77 -18.68
N GLY A 40 10.18 -3.65 -19.39
CA GLY A 40 11.17 -2.55 -19.50
C GLY A 40 10.79 -1.30 -18.70
N VAL A 41 11.55 -0.20 -18.88
CA VAL A 41 11.35 1.04 -18.09
C VAL A 41 9.95 1.63 -18.30
N PHE A 42 9.50 1.73 -19.56
CA PHE A 42 8.16 2.24 -19.92
C PHE A 42 7.03 1.42 -19.31
N TYR A 43 7.21 0.10 -19.23
CA TYR A 43 6.24 -0.74 -18.55
C TYR A 43 6.18 -0.43 -17.06
N GLY A 44 7.34 -0.35 -16.40
CA GLY A 44 7.39 0.01 -14.98
C GLY A 44 6.79 1.38 -14.68
N ILE A 45 7.03 2.37 -15.55
CA ILE A 45 6.40 3.69 -15.46
C ILE A 45 4.88 3.56 -15.59
N GLY A 46 4.40 2.84 -16.61
CA GLY A 46 2.96 2.62 -16.83
C GLY A 46 2.27 1.95 -15.66
N VAL A 47 2.85 0.89 -15.09
CA VAL A 47 2.29 0.19 -13.93
C VAL A 47 2.21 1.09 -12.70
N ASN A 48 3.28 1.85 -12.40
CA ASN A 48 3.25 2.77 -11.27
C ASN A 48 2.25 3.91 -11.49
N ILE A 49 2.23 4.54 -12.66
CA ILE A 49 1.24 5.58 -13.00
C ILE A 49 -0.17 5.02 -12.89
N ASN A 50 -0.40 3.80 -13.38
CA ASN A 50 -1.69 3.13 -13.29
C ASN A 50 -2.11 2.90 -11.84
N ASN A 51 -1.17 2.55 -10.95
CA ASN A 51 -1.49 2.30 -9.55
C ASN A 51 -1.65 3.57 -8.71
N VAL A 52 -0.91 4.63 -9.02
CA VAL A 52 -0.98 5.87 -8.23
C VAL A 52 -2.16 6.74 -8.66
N ILE A 53 -2.37 6.94 -9.97
CA ILE A 53 -3.44 7.81 -10.47
C ILE A 53 -4.80 7.10 -10.38
N GLY A 54 -5.55 7.36 -9.30
CA GLY A 54 -6.81 6.71 -8.99
C GLY A 54 -7.88 7.63 -8.39
N SER A 55 -8.68 7.08 -7.47
CA SER A 55 -9.79 7.79 -6.82
C SER A 55 -9.33 8.99 -5.99
N GLY A 56 -8.10 8.94 -5.47
CA GLY A 56 -7.54 10.00 -4.64
C GLY A 56 -7.56 11.37 -5.31
N ILE A 57 -7.09 11.51 -6.56
CA ILE A 57 -7.01 12.82 -7.22
C ILE A 57 -8.38 13.38 -7.65
N VAL A 58 -9.40 12.54 -7.78
CA VAL A 58 -10.75 13.00 -8.18
C VAL A 58 -11.65 13.32 -7.00
N THR A 59 -11.47 12.63 -5.86
CA THR A 59 -12.31 12.80 -4.68
C THR A 59 -11.65 13.70 -3.62
N SER A 60 -10.34 13.58 -3.42
CA SER A 60 -9.65 14.27 -2.31
C SER A 60 -9.58 15.79 -2.43
N PRO A 61 -9.38 16.41 -3.61
CA PRO A 61 -9.23 17.87 -3.71
C PRO A 61 -10.39 18.65 -3.08
N GLY A 62 -11.65 18.22 -3.32
CA GLY A 62 -12.82 18.87 -2.73
C GLY A 62 -12.89 18.71 -1.21
N ILE A 63 -12.57 17.51 -0.70
CA ILE A 63 -12.54 17.23 0.74
C ILE A 63 -11.46 18.08 1.43
N ILE A 64 -10.24 18.10 0.87
CA ILE A 64 -9.10 18.85 1.42
C ILE A 64 -9.38 20.35 1.39
N TRP A 65 -9.92 20.88 0.30
CA TRP A 65 -10.26 22.30 0.21
C TRP A 65 -11.35 22.67 1.22
N LYS A 66 -12.39 21.85 1.41
CA LYS A 66 -13.41 22.07 2.45
C LYS A 66 -12.82 22.13 3.87
N MET A 67 -11.82 21.30 4.16
CA MET A 67 -11.18 21.24 5.48
C MET A 67 -10.22 22.41 5.73
N VAL A 68 -9.35 22.70 4.75
CA VAL A 68 -8.26 23.69 4.88
C VAL A 68 -8.73 25.11 4.60
N LYS A 69 -9.71 25.28 3.70
CA LYS A 69 -10.30 26.57 3.28
C LYS A 69 -9.29 27.59 2.72
N SER A 70 -8.14 27.12 2.24
CA SER A 70 -7.11 27.98 1.65
C SER A 70 -6.46 27.28 0.45
N PRO A 71 -6.62 27.80 -0.78
CA PRO A 71 -6.13 27.12 -1.97
C PRO A 71 -4.61 27.07 -2.09
N GLY A 72 -3.91 28.10 -1.60
CA GLY A 72 -2.44 28.11 -1.58
C GLY A 72 -1.88 27.06 -0.63
N ILE A 73 -2.50 26.90 0.54
CA ILE A 73 -2.13 25.85 1.50
C ILE A 73 -2.46 24.46 0.94
N VAL A 74 -3.63 24.28 0.31
CA VAL A 74 -4.01 23.01 -0.35
C VAL A 74 -2.91 22.59 -1.33
N LEU A 75 -2.48 23.49 -2.22
CA LEU A 75 -1.38 23.20 -3.16
C LEU A 75 -0.06 22.88 -2.46
N LEU A 76 0.30 23.64 -1.41
CA LEU A 76 1.50 23.37 -0.64
C LEU A 76 1.49 21.96 -0.04
N LEU A 77 0.36 21.51 0.48
CA LEU A 77 0.21 20.15 1.01
C LEU A 77 0.38 19.08 -0.08
N TRP A 78 -0.11 19.33 -1.31
CA TRP A 78 0.15 18.43 -2.45
C TRP A 78 1.62 18.40 -2.85
N VAL A 79 2.32 19.54 -2.83
CA VAL A 79 3.78 19.60 -3.05
C VAL A 79 4.52 18.79 -1.98
N ILE A 80 4.19 19.00 -0.71
CA ILE A 80 4.76 18.24 0.41
C ILE A 80 4.52 16.75 0.18
N GLY A 81 3.30 16.36 -0.23
CA GLY A 81 2.99 14.97 -0.51
C GLY A 81 3.83 14.37 -1.63
N GLY A 82 3.98 15.08 -2.75
CA GLY A 82 4.85 14.65 -3.85
C GLY A 82 6.32 14.47 -3.41
N LEU A 83 6.84 15.37 -2.57
CA LEU A 83 8.20 15.26 -2.01
C LEU A 83 8.35 14.04 -1.10
N VAL A 84 7.36 13.79 -0.24
CA VAL A 84 7.34 12.61 0.65
C VAL A 84 7.26 11.32 -0.16
N SER A 85 6.42 11.27 -1.20
CA SER A 85 6.29 10.10 -2.08
C SER A 85 7.56 9.87 -2.90
N MET A 86 8.23 10.93 -3.37
CA MET A 86 9.54 10.80 -4.03
C MET A 86 10.58 10.26 -3.06
N ALA A 87 10.63 10.78 -1.83
CA ALA A 87 11.54 10.32 -0.79
C ALA A 87 11.33 8.83 -0.45
N GLY A 88 10.07 8.39 -0.30
CA GLY A 88 9.71 6.98 -0.11
C GLY A 88 10.11 6.12 -1.30
N SER A 89 9.81 6.59 -2.52
CA SER A 89 10.17 5.92 -3.77
C SER A 89 11.67 5.66 -3.89
N LEU A 90 12.51 6.67 -3.65
CA LEU A 90 13.98 6.51 -3.69
C LEU A 90 14.49 5.56 -2.59
N THR A 91 13.89 5.60 -1.40
CA THR A 91 14.21 4.67 -0.29
C THR A 91 13.93 3.23 -0.71
N TYR A 92 12.79 2.98 -1.34
CA TYR A 92 12.41 1.64 -1.81
C TYR A 92 13.22 1.17 -3.00
N VAL A 93 13.65 2.07 -3.88
CA VAL A 93 14.53 1.71 -5.00
C VAL A 93 15.82 1.07 -4.47
N GLU A 94 16.46 1.65 -3.45
CA GLU A 94 17.66 1.07 -2.84
C GLU A 94 17.36 -0.31 -2.21
N LEU A 95 16.26 -0.43 -1.44
CA LEU A 95 15.85 -1.72 -0.87
C LEU A 95 15.57 -2.77 -1.95
N GLY A 96 14.93 -2.39 -3.04
CA GLY A 96 14.64 -3.25 -4.19
C GLY A 96 15.89 -3.71 -4.93
N VAL A 97 16.88 -2.82 -5.11
CA VAL A 97 18.15 -3.18 -5.75
C VAL A 97 19.01 -4.09 -4.85
N ILE A 98 18.92 -3.95 -3.53
CA ILE A 98 19.61 -4.84 -2.58
C ILE A 98 19.05 -6.26 -2.63
N HIS A 99 17.72 -6.42 -2.61
CA HIS A 99 17.09 -7.74 -2.48
C HIS A 99 16.82 -8.45 -3.80
N ARG A 100 16.43 -7.71 -4.86
CA ARG A 100 16.14 -8.19 -6.22
C ARG A 100 15.09 -9.30 -6.36
N ILE A 101 14.42 -9.64 -5.28
CA ILE A 101 13.37 -10.65 -5.25
C ILE A 101 12.01 -10.03 -4.98
N SER A 102 10.95 -10.66 -5.48
CA SER A 102 9.58 -10.22 -5.19
C SER A 102 9.27 -10.39 -3.70
N GLY A 103 8.52 -9.44 -3.15
CA GLY A 103 8.04 -9.50 -1.77
C GLY A 103 7.97 -8.15 -1.07
N GLY A 104 8.54 -7.09 -1.65
CA GLY A 104 8.49 -5.74 -1.10
C GLY A 104 8.86 -5.69 0.39
N GLU A 105 8.02 -5.03 1.18
CA GLU A 105 8.24 -4.84 2.61
C GLU A 105 8.31 -6.15 3.40
N THR A 106 7.62 -7.21 2.99
CA THR A 106 7.74 -8.53 3.64
C THR A 106 9.21 -8.93 3.69
N LYS A 107 9.94 -8.77 2.58
CA LYS A 107 11.36 -9.10 2.52
C LYS A 107 12.23 -8.03 3.17
N TYR A 108 11.94 -6.76 2.93
CA TYR A 108 12.75 -5.66 3.46
C TYR A 108 12.75 -5.65 4.99
N LEU A 109 11.58 -5.83 5.59
CA LEU A 109 11.42 -5.86 7.04
C LEU A 109 12.00 -7.13 7.67
N GLN A 110 11.97 -8.28 6.96
CA GLN A 110 12.65 -9.50 7.40
C GLN A 110 14.17 -9.29 7.53
N THR A 111 14.77 -8.63 6.54
CA THR A 111 16.21 -8.33 6.55
C THR A 111 16.55 -7.22 7.54
N ALA A 112 15.68 -6.21 7.67
CA ALA A 112 15.84 -5.11 8.62
C ALA A 112 15.77 -5.57 10.08
N PHE A 113 14.76 -6.38 10.42
CA PHE A 113 14.42 -6.78 11.78
C PHE A 113 14.33 -8.31 11.89
N PRO A 114 15.48 -9.02 11.92
CA PRO A 114 15.50 -10.48 11.96
C PRO A 114 15.06 -11.06 13.32
N ASN A 115 15.11 -10.27 14.40
CA ASN A 115 14.80 -10.69 15.76
C ASN A 115 13.64 -9.85 16.33
N PRO A 116 12.58 -10.45 16.92
CA PRO A 116 12.27 -11.88 16.94
C PRO A 116 11.99 -12.46 15.54
N LYS A 117 12.26 -13.76 15.33
CA LYS A 117 12.20 -14.41 14.01
C LYS A 117 10.89 -14.14 13.28
N LEU A 118 11.00 -13.55 12.09
CA LEU A 118 9.90 -13.25 11.16
C LEU A 118 8.81 -12.30 11.70
N MET A 119 8.96 -11.70 12.89
CA MET A 119 7.87 -10.96 13.53
C MET A 119 7.36 -9.80 12.67
N ILE A 120 8.23 -8.85 12.33
CA ILE A 120 7.80 -7.64 11.61
C ILE A 120 7.33 -7.96 10.18
N SER A 121 7.98 -8.92 9.52
CA SER A 121 7.61 -9.43 8.20
C SER A 121 6.24 -10.11 8.19
N TYR A 122 5.94 -10.91 9.23
CA TYR A 122 4.64 -11.54 9.45
C TYR A 122 3.56 -10.50 9.72
N LEU A 123 3.82 -9.55 10.64
CA LEU A 123 2.88 -8.47 10.94
C LEU A 123 2.53 -7.66 9.70
N PHE A 124 3.53 -7.30 8.89
CA PHE A 124 3.28 -6.63 7.61
C PHE A 124 2.42 -7.50 6.70
N SER A 125 2.79 -8.76 6.46
CA SER A 125 2.05 -9.64 5.55
C SER A 125 0.60 -9.85 6.00
N PHE A 126 0.37 -10.00 7.31
CA PHE A 126 -0.97 -10.09 7.89
C PHE A 126 -1.76 -8.81 7.64
N MET A 127 -1.21 -7.66 8.06
CA MET A 127 -1.87 -6.37 7.90
C MET A 127 -2.12 -6.06 6.43
N TYR A 128 -1.20 -6.42 5.55
CA TYR A 128 -1.32 -6.19 4.13
C TYR A 128 -2.49 -6.95 3.52
N ILE A 129 -2.59 -8.25 3.82
CA ILE A 129 -3.60 -9.15 3.24
C ILE A 129 -4.98 -8.87 3.83
N PHE A 130 -5.08 -8.62 5.14
CA PHE A 130 -6.37 -8.54 5.83
C PHE A 130 -6.90 -7.12 6.03
N ALA A 131 -6.03 -6.11 6.11
CA ALA A 131 -6.40 -4.74 6.45
C ALA A 131 -6.08 -3.72 5.34
N ILE A 132 -4.81 -3.53 5.01
CA ILE A 132 -4.32 -2.47 4.10
C ILE A 132 -4.91 -2.67 2.70
N ARG A 133 -4.67 -3.82 2.07
CA ARG A 133 -5.09 -4.06 0.68
C ARG A 133 -6.62 -4.07 0.53
N PRO A 134 -7.39 -4.75 1.39
CA PRO A 134 -8.86 -4.70 1.33
C PRO A 134 -9.40 -3.29 1.57
N GLY A 135 -8.80 -2.52 2.47
CA GLY A 135 -9.17 -1.12 2.71
C GLY A 135 -8.95 -0.24 1.47
N ILE A 136 -7.76 -0.30 0.86
CA ILE A 136 -7.47 0.45 -0.39
C ILE A 136 -8.46 0.06 -1.49
N LEU A 137 -8.68 -1.25 -1.73
CA LEU A 137 -9.62 -1.70 -2.74
C LEU A 137 -11.04 -1.24 -2.46
N SER A 138 -11.48 -1.30 -1.21
CA SER A 138 -12.82 -0.83 -0.83
C SER A 138 -13.00 0.66 -1.10
N ALA A 139 -12.02 1.50 -0.74
CA ALA A 139 -12.07 2.94 -1.00
C ALA A 139 -12.10 3.24 -2.51
N VAL A 140 -11.21 2.61 -3.28
CA VAL A 140 -11.09 2.80 -4.73
C VAL A 140 -12.37 2.34 -5.45
N LEU A 141 -12.89 1.15 -5.14
CA LEU A 141 -14.07 0.59 -5.80
C LEU A 141 -15.35 1.32 -5.44
N GLN A 142 -15.48 1.83 -4.21
CA GLN A 142 -16.63 2.66 -3.84
C GLN A 142 -16.65 3.98 -4.59
N SER A 143 -15.49 4.64 -4.73
CA SER A 143 -15.37 5.83 -5.58
C SER A 143 -15.73 5.51 -7.03
N ALA A 144 -15.23 4.40 -7.59
CA ALA A 144 -15.60 3.97 -8.95
C ALA A 144 -17.12 3.75 -9.09
N ALA A 145 -17.75 3.11 -8.10
CA ALA A 145 -19.19 2.85 -8.10
C ALA A 145 -20.02 4.14 -8.04
N GLN A 146 -19.61 5.13 -7.24
CA GLN A 146 -20.27 6.43 -7.16
C GLN A 146 -20.13 7.23 -8.45
N TYR A 147 -18.94 7.25 -9.05
CA TYR A 147 -18.74 7.91 -10.36
C TYR A 147 -19.50 7.19 -11.48
N LEU A 148 -19.62 5.86 -11.42
CA LEU A 148 -20.43 5.10 -12.37
C LEU A 148 -21.91 5.43 -12.21
N TRP A 149 -22.40 5.49 -10.97
CA TRP A 149 -23.76 5.94 -10.67
C TRP A 149 -24.04 7.33 -11.26
N TYR A 150 -23.14 8.29 -11.00
CA TYR A 150 -23.26 9.64 -11.56
C TYR A 150 -23.27 9.62 -13.09
N THR A 151 -22.41 8.82 -13.72
CA THR A 151 -22.33 8.71 -15.18
C THR A 151 -23.64 8.24 -15.80
N VAL A 152 -24.32 7.26 -15.18
CA VAL A 152 -25.57 6.70 -15.68
C VAL A 152 -26.76 7.59 -15.37
N ASN A 153 -26.86 8.07 -14.13
CA ASN A 153 -28.06 8.77 -13.64
C ASN A 153 -27.99 10.30 -13.81
N GLY A 154 -26.80 10.87 -13.99
CA GLY A 154 -26.56 12.32 -14.09
C GLY A 154 -26.67 13.08 -12.76
N THR A 155 -26.94 12.39 -11.67
CA THR A 155 -27.05 12.96 -10.33
C THR A 155 -26.16 12.19 -9.35
N ARG A 156 -25.72 12.91 -8.32
CA ARG A 156 -25.04 12.30 -7.19
C ARG A 156 -25.99 11.33 -6.51
N TYR A 157 -25.44 10.29 -5.88
CA TYR A 157 -26.21 9.51 -4.94
C TYR A 157 -26.49 10.36 -3.68
N ASP A 158 -27.71 10.87 -3.55
CA ASP A 158 -28.15 11.61 -2.37
C ASP A 158 -28.39 10.62 -1.22
N VAL A 159 -27.60 10.72 -0.17
CA VAL A 159 -27.68 9.83 0.99
C VAL A 159 -27.74 10.65 2.26
N SER A 160 -28.93 11.17 2.55
CA SER A 160 -29.37 11.35 3.93
C SER A 160 -29.77 9.99 4.53
N PHE A 161 -28.93 8.95 4.41
CA PHE A 161 -29.12 7.73 5.19
C PHE A 161 -28.51 7.98 6.56
N GLN A 162 -29.35 8.42 7.49
CA GLN A 162 -29.06 8.23 8.90
C GLN A 162 -29.29 6.74 9.17
N PRO A 163 -28.24 5.94 9.43
CA PRO A 163 -28.45 4.57 9.86
C PRO A 163 -29.32 4.64 11.11
N ASP A 164 -30.48 3.98 11.04
CA ASP A 164 -31.38 3.91 12.19
C ASP A 164 -30.58 3.28 13.33
N LYS A 165 -30.48 4.00 14.46
CA LYS A 165 -29.57 3.62 15.56
C LYS A 165 -30.01 2.30 16.24
N ASP A 166 -31.18 1.78 15.85
CA ASP A 166 -31.93 0.75 16.55
C ASP A 166 -32.05 -0.60 15.77
N GLY A 167 -31.09 -0.98 14.92
CA GLY A 167 -30.89 -2.41 14.57
C GLY A 167 -30.47 -2.77 13.14
N TRP A 168 -30.39 -4.09 12.86
CA TRP A 168 -30.07 -4.68 11.55
C TRP A 168 -31.24 -4.60 10.54
N HIS A 169 -32.08 -3.58 10.64
CA HIS A 169 -33.17 -3.33 9.69
C HIS A 169 -32.61 -2.54 8.51
N PHE A 170 -32.11 -3.24 7.50
CA PHE A 170 -31.58 -2.65 6.28
C PHE A 170 -32.64 -2.67 5.17
N PRO A 171 -33.48 -1.63 5.01
CA PRO A 171 -34.22 -1.49 3.76
C PRO A 171 -33.22 -1.44 2.59
N PHE A 172 -33.61 -2.01 1.44
CA PHE A 172 -32.81 -1.95 0.22
C PHE A 172 -32.75 -0.49 -0.26
N SER A 173 -31.76 0.26 0.23
CA SER A 173 -31.49 1.66 -0.10
C SER A 173 -30.43 1.76 -1.21
N PRO A 174 -30.27 2.92 -1.89
CA PRO A 174 -29.30 3.04 -2.97
C PRO A 174 -27.82 2.87 -2.53
N PHE A 175 -27.58 2.80 -1.22
CA PHE A 175 -26.32 2.42 -0.57
C PHE A 175 -25.90 0.98 -0.94
N TRP A 176 -26.85 0.05 -0.98
CA TRP A 176 -26.58 -1.32 -1.41
C TRP A 176 -26.23 -1.40 -2.89
N TYR A 177 -26.76 -0.49 -3.72
CA TYR A 177 -26.46 -0.46 -5.15
C TYR A 177 -25.00 -0.06 -5.38
N ILE A 178 -24.48 0.95 -4.66
CA ILE A 178 -23.06 1.32 -4.74
C ILE A 178 -22.17 0.15 -4.32
N LYS A 179 -22.51 -0.58 -3.26
CA LYS A 179 -21.77 -1.77 -2.82
C LYS A 179 -21.80 -2.91 -3.84
N ILE A 180 -22.97 -3.20 -4.41
CA ILE A 180 -23.13 -4.22 -5.44
C ILE A 180 -22.30 -3.85 -6.68
N ILE A 181 -22.38 -2.59 -7.14
CA ILE A 181 -21.58 -2.10 -8.27
C ILE A 181 -20.08 -2.25 -7.97
N ALA A 182 -19.62 -1.86 -6.78
CA ALA A 182 -18.23 -1.98 -6.38
C ALA A 182 -17.74 -3.44 -6.42
N VAL A 183 -18.55 -4.39 -5.91
CA VAL A 183 -18.23 -5.83 -5.94
C VAL A 183 -18.28 -6.40 -7.36
N LEU A 184 -19.22 -5.96 -8.19
CA LEU A 184 -19.29 -6.36 -9.60
C LEU A 184 -18.06 -5.88 -10.39
N ILE A 185 -17.61 -4.64 -10.15
CA ILE A 185 -16.36 -4.12 -10.74
C ILE A 185 -15.18 -4.98 -10.29
N LEU A 186 -15.09 -5.30 -8.99
CA LEU A 186 -14.03 -6.17 -8.46
C LEU A 186 -14.08 -7.58 -9.05
N LEU A 187 -15.27 -8.14 -9.27
CA LEU A 187 -15.47 -9.44 -9.89
C LEU A 187 -14.92 -9.44 -11.31
N VAL A 188 -15.30 -8.45 -12.12
CA VAL A 188 -14.79 -8.29 -13.50
C VAL A 188 -13.27 -8.19 -13.51
N ILE A 189 -12.70 -7.39 -12.60
CA ILE A 189 -11.25 -7.24 -12.46
C ILE A 189 -10.58 -8.58 -12.14
N THR A 190 -11.10 -9.26 -11.12
CA THR A 190 -10.58 -10.56 -10.69
C THR A 190 -10.63 -11.59 -11.81
N LEU A 191 -11.74 -11.66 -12.55
CA LEU A 191 -11.94 -12.64 -13.62
C LEU A 191 -10.93 -12.49 -14.74
N TYR A 192 -10.70 -11.28 -15.28
CA TYR A 192 -9.71 -11.16 -16.37
C TYR A 192 -8.27 -11.38 -15.87
N HIS A 193 -7.97 -11.07 -14.60
CA HIS A 193 -6.70 -11.40 -13.98
C HIS A 193 -6.50 -12.91 -13.79
N MET A 194 -7.57 -13.67 -13.56
CA MET A 194 -7.52 -15.14 -13.51
C MET A 194 -7.28 -15.75 -14.89
N LEU A 195 -7.88 -15.19 -15.94
CA LEU A 195 -7.84 -15.72 -17.30
C LEU A 195 -6.49 -15.55 -18.00
N SER A 196 -5.78 -14.43 -17.83
CA SER A 196 -4.45 -14.28 -18.43
C SER A 196 -3.67 -13.10 -17.88
N ASN A 197 -2.44 -13.38 -17.41
CA ASN A 197 -1.50 -12.34 -17.02
C ASN A 197 -1.11 -11.41 -18.19
N ARG A 198 -0.98 -11.93 -19.42
CA ARG A 198 -0.61 -11.10 -20.59
C ARG A 198 -1.70 -10.08 -20.94
N TRP A 199 -2.94 -10.54 -21.03
CA TRP A 199 -4.08 -9.66 -21.33
C TRP A 199 -4.31 -8.64 -20.21
N ALA A 200 -4.24 -9.08 -18.96
CA ALA A 200 -4.35 -8.18 -17.81
C ALA A 200 -3.28 -7.07 -17.85
N ASN A 201 -2.05 -7.41 -18.23
CA ASN A 201 -0.96 -6.45 -18.38
C ASN A 201 -1.22 -5.45 -19.53
N TYR A 202 -1.72 -5.91 -20.68
CA TYR A 202 -2.10 -5.01 -21.78
C TYR A 202 -3.23 -4.06 -21.36
N ILE A 203 -4.25 -4.57 -20.66
CA ILE A 203 -5.35 -3.76 -20.12
C ILE A 203 -4.80 -2.70 -19.16
N ASN A 204 -3.97 -3.08 -18.19
CA ASN A 204 -3.39 -2.15 -17.22
C ASN A 204 -2.54 -1.05 -17.88
N GLN A 205 -1.75 -1.39 -18.90
CA GLN A 205 -0.96 -0.40 -19.64
C GLN A 205 -1.83 0.55 -20.46
N SER A 206 -2.90 0.05 -21.09
CA SER A 206 -3.87 0.88 -21.81
C SER A 206 -4.62 1.82 -20.86
N LEU A 207 -5.05 1.32 -19.70
CA LEU A 207 -5.70 2.15 -18.67
C LEU A 207 -4.75 3.22 -18.12
N ALA A 208 -3.45 2.91 -17.98
CA ALA A 208 -2.42 3.89 -17.62
C ALA A 208 -2.33 5.04 -18.64
N ALA A 209 -2.33 4.71 -19.93
CA ALA A 209 -2.28 5.71 -21.00
C ALA A 209 -3.55 6.56 -21.03
N ILE A 210 -4.73 5.91 -20.99
CA ILE A 210 -6.03 6.60 -20.99
C ILE A 210 -6.14 7.58 -19.83
N LYS A 211 -5.79 7.16 -18.61
CA LYS A 211 -5.87 8.05 -17.45
C LYS A 211 -4.87 9.21 -17.56
N LEU A 212 -3.64 8.96 -17.98
CA LEU A 212 -2.64 10.02 -18.12
C LEU A 212 -3.09 11.08 -19.13
N VAL A 213 -3.64 10.66 -20.27
CA VAL A 213 -4.22 11.57 -21.27
C VAL A 213 -5.42 12.33 -20.68
N THR A 214 -6.33 11.63 -19.99
CA THR A 214 -7.52 12.24 -19.37
C THR A 214 -7.14 13.36 -18.40
N TYR A 215 -6.25 13.11 -17.44
CA TYR A 215 -5.86 14.12 -16.46
C TYR A 215 -5.00 15.24 -17.07
N THR A 216 -4.25 14.94 -18.13
CA THR A 216 -3.54 15.97 -18.89
C THR A 216 -4.52 16.91 -19.58
N ILE A 217 -5.58 16.38 -20.21
CA ILE A 217 -6.66 17.19 -20.80
C ILE A 217 -7.36 18.03 -19.73
N ILE A 218 -7.70 17.44 -18.58
CA ILE A 218 -8.32 18.15 -17.45
C ILE A 218 -7.43 19.30 -16.95
N ALA A 219 -6.13 19.03 -16.79
CA ALA A 219 -5.14 20.01 -16.39
C ALA A 219 -5.10 21.18 -17.39
N PHE A 220 -4.91 20.91 -18.68
CA PHE A 220 -4.86 21.97 -19.70
C PHE A 220 -6.18 22.75 -19.82
N ALA A 221 -7.33 22.07 -19.79
CA ALA A 221 -8.63 22.73 -19.89
C ALA A 221 -8.87 23.70 -18.73
N GLY A 222 -8.52 23.32 -17.49
CA GLY A 222 -8.64 24.22 -16.35
C GLY A 222 -7.67 25.40 -16.38
N ILE A 223 -6.44 25.20 -16.88
CA ILE A 223 -5.48 26.30 -17.09
C ILE A 223 -5.99 27.28 -18.17
N CYS A 224 -6.52 26.77 -19.29
CA CYS A 224 -7.13 27.61 -20.31
C CYS A 224 -8.30 28.43 -19.74
N ARG A 225 -9.11 27.84 -18.86
CA ARG A 225 -10.21 28.55 -18.20
C ARG A 225 -9.72 29.59 -17.19
N LEU A 226 -8.67 29.29 -16.43
CA LEU A 226 -8.01 30.25 -15.53
C LEU A 226 -7.53 31.49 -16.30
N LEU A 227 -6.89 31.28 -17.45
CA LEU A 227 -6.36 32.35 -18.29
C LEU A 227 -7.47 33.11 -19.03
N GLY A 228 -8.50 32.40 -19.53
CA GLY A 228 -9.60 32.99 -20.30
C GLY A 228 -10.61 33.77 -19.46
N ASN A 229 -10.90 33.32 -18.23
CA ASN A 229 -11.89 33.92 -17.32
C ASN A 229 -11.27 34.35 -15.99
N TRP A 230 -10.13 35.04 -16.07
CA TRP A 230 -9.35 35.45 -14.89
C TRP A 230 -10.17 36.22 -13.85
N SER A 231 -11.13 37.05 -14.27
CA SER A 231 -11.97 37.85 -13.36
C SER A 231 -12.78 37.00 -12.36
N THR A 232 -13.25 35.83 -12.77
CA THR A 232 -14.03 34.92 -11.93
C THR A 232 -13.11 33.95 -11.20
N SER A 233 -12.14 33.37 -11.90
CA SER A 233 -11.23 32.38 -11.33
C SER A 233 -10.31 32.99 -10.25
N ARG A 234 -9.94 34.28 -10.34
CA ARG A 234 -9.09 34.95 -9.34
C ARG A 234 -9.72 35.01 -7.95
N ILE A 235 -11.04 34.92 -7.83
CA ILE A 235 -11.75 35.07 -6.54
C ILE A 235 -11.23 34.06 -5.53
N ASN A 236 -11.12 32.79 -5.94
CA ASN A 236 -10.58 31.73 -5.10
C ASN A 236 -9.13 32.01 -4.68
N TRP A 237 -8.35 32.73 -5.49
CA TRP A 237 -6.94 33.04 -5.22
C TRP A 237 -6.71 34.30 -4.38
N GLN A 238 -7.74 35.11 -4.11
CA GLN A 238 -7.60 36.36 -3.36
C GLN A 238 -7.16 36.12 -1.90
N GLN A 239 -7.62 35.01 -1.32
CA GLN A 239 -7.37 34.58 0.05
C GLN A 239 -6.48 33.34 0.08
N SER A 240 -5.36 33.39 -0.64
CA SER A 240 -4.54 32.22 -0.92
C SER A 240 -3.91 31.57 0.32
N ILE A 241 -3.68 32.31 1.42
CA ILE A 241 -3.00 31.83 2.64
C ILE A 241 -3.88 31.94 3.91
N SER A 242 -5.10 32.47 3.82
CA SER A 242 -6.01 32.56 4.98
C SER A 242 -6.78 31.25 5.19
N GLY A 243 -6.08 30.22 5.67
CA GLY A 243 -6.67 28.91 5.95
C GLY A 243 -7.27 28.81 7.35
N ASN A 244 -7.96 27.69 7.59
CA ASN A 244 -8.38 27.27 8.92
C ASN A 244 -7.15 27.11 9.83
N THR A 245 -7.26 27.44 11.11
CA THR A 245 -6.19 27.24 12.12
C THR A 245 -6.29 25.88 12.82
N ASP A 246 -7.32 25.09 12.51
CA ASP A 246 -7.54 23.77 13.10
C ASP A 246 -6.51 22.75 12.60
N LEU A 247 -5.64 22.30 13.50
CA LEU A 247 -4.60 21.30 13.24
C LEU A 247 -5.17 19.98 12.71
N THR A 248 -6.40 19.59 13.11
CA THR A 248 -7.04 18.33 12.66
C THR A 248 -7.36 18.33 11.17
N ALA A 249 -7.60 19.53 10.61
CA ALA A 249 -7.85 19.70 9.18
C ALA A 249 -6.61 19.36 8.36
N TYR A 250 -5.43 19.77 8.83
CA TYR A 250 -4.16 19.52 8.16
C TYR A 250 -3.71 18.07 8.27
N SER A 251 -3.85 17.45 9.45
CA SER A 251 -3.46 16.04 9.66
C SER A 251 -4.29 15.08 8.80
N SER A 252 -5.60 15.31 8.71
CA SER A 252 -6.50 14.51 7.88
C SER A 252 -6.27 14.77 6.38
N SER A 253 -5.99 16.03 6.00
CA SER A 253 -5.68 16.39 4.62
C SER A 253 -4.40 15.73 4.13
N ILE A 254 -3.32 15.74 4.91
CA ILE A 254 -2.07 15.12 4.49
C ILE A 254 -2.23 13.61 4.32
N LEU A 255 -3.01 12.94 5.20
CA LEU A 255 -3.28 11.51 5.07
C LEU A 255 -4.01 11.20 3.77
N LEU A 256 -4.99 12.02 3.39
CA LEU A 256 -5.75 11.84 2.16
C LEU A 256 -4.91 12.15 0.90
N ILE A 257 -3.97 13.10 0.99
CA ILE A 257 -2.95 13.31 -0.04
C ILE A 257 -2.03 12.10 -0.14
N MET A 258 -1.62 11.52 0.99
CA MET A 258 -0.77 10.32 0.99
C MET A 258 -1.51 9.13 0.37
N PHE A 259 -2.81 8.98 0.63
CA PHE A 259 -3.66 8.01 -0.07
C PHE A 259 -3.65 8.25 -1.58
N SER A 260 -3.74 9.51 -2.01
CA SER A 260 -3.75 9.87 -3.43
C SER A 260 -2.44 9.57 -4.14
N TYR A 261 -1.31 9.64 -3.42
CA TYR A 261 0.00 9.27 -3.95
C TYR A 261 0.38 7.80 -3.72
N ASP A 262 -0.41 7.02 -2.99
CA ASP A 262 -0.09 5.62 -2.69
C ASP A 262 0.08 4.78 -3.96
N GLY A 263 0.99 3.80 -3.91
CA GLY A 263 1.20 2.86 -5.01
C GLY A 263 2.51 3.01 -5.78
N TRP A 264 3.35 3.99 -5.45
CA TRP A 264 4.70 4.15 -6.03
C TRP A 264 5.65 2.97 -5.71
N ASN A 265 5.33 2.15 -4.72
CA ASN A 265 6.10 0.98 -4.32
C ASN A 265 5.72 -0.31 -5.07
N SER A 266 4.73 -0.28 -5.97
CA SER A 266 4.13 -1.49 -6.57
C SER A 266 5.10 -2.41 -7.29
N LEU A 267 6.09 -1.83 -8.00
CA LEU A 267 7.09 -2.64 -8.72
C LEU A 267 7.95 -3.52 -7.80
N ASN A 268 8.05 -3.16 -6.52
CA ASN A 268 8.83 -3.93 -5.54
C ASN A 268 8.18 -5.28 -5.19
N TYR A 269 6.90 -5.48 -5.50
CA TYR A 269 6.20 -6.75 -5.30
C TYR A 269 6.36 -7.75 -6.45
N SER A 270 7.03 -7.36 -7.54
CA SER A 270 7.14 -8.16 -8.76
C SER A 270 8.52 -8.03 -9.41
N LEU A 271 9.57 -7.86 -8.60
CA LEU A 271 10.93 -7.66 -9.12
C LEU A 271 11.44 -8.85 -9.93
N ASP A 272 10.96 -10.06 -9.63
CA ASP A 272 11.33 -11.27 -10.38
C ASP A 272 10.81 -11.27 -11.83
N GLU A 273 9.73 -10.53 -12.10
CA GLU A 273 9.15 -10.38 -13.44
C GLU A 273 9.84 -9.24 -14.24
N PHE A 274 10.73 -8.48 -13.59
CA PHE A 274 11.31 -7.24 -14.13
C PHE A 274 12.69 -7.48 -14.77
N ARG A 275 12.91 -7.01 -16.01
CA ARG A 275 14.17 -7.24 -16.71
C ARG A 275 15.25 -6.25 -16.27
N LYS A 276 16.34 -6.73 -15.64
CA LYS A 276 17.46 -5.92 -15.12
C LYS A 276 16.99 -4.88 -14.09
N PRO A 277 16.47 -5.33 -12.93
CA PRO A 277 15.88 -4.44 -11.93
C PRO A 277 16.86 -3.43 -11.37
N GLU A 278 18.17 -3.73 -11.29
CA GLU A 278 19.14 -2.84 -10.65
C GLU A 278 19.23 -1.45 -11.27
N LYS A 279 19.04 -1.35 -12.60
CA LYS A 279 19.09 -0.07 -13.31
C LYS A 279 17.70 0.47 -13.61
N LYS A 280 16.79 -0.39 -14.03
CA LYS A 280 15.50 0.06 -14.55
C LYS A 280 14.53 0.47 -13.45
N LEU A 281 14.61 -0.14 -12.25
CA LEU A 281 13.72 0.20 -11.13
C LEU A 281 13.88 1.66 -10.72
N ILE A 282 15.12 2.18 -10.73
CA ILE A 282 15.45 3.57 -10.40
C ILE A 282 14.67 4.53 -11.30
N TYR A 283 14.78 4.34 -12.62
CA TYR A 283 14.10 5.19 -13.59
C TYR A 283 12.59 5.01 -13.56
N SER A 284 12.10 3.76 -13.49
CA SER A 284 10.67 3.50 -13.48
C SER A 284 9.95 4.13 -12.29
N ASN A 285 10.48 3.98 -11.07
CA ASN A 285 9.89 4.54 -9.86
C ASN A 285 10.02 6.07 -9.78
N SER A 286 11.21 6.62 -10.07
CA SER A 286 11.45 8.06 -9.90
C SER A 286 10.70 8.88 -10.96
N ILE A 287 10.73 8.45 -12.22
CA ILE A 287 10.06 9.16 -13.32
C ILE A 287 8.54 9.08 -13.14
N SER A 288 7.99 7.92 -12.74
CA SER A 288 6.54 7.82 -12.50
C SER A 288 6.06 8.77 -11.41
N VAL A 289 6.78 8.85 -10.28
CA VAL A 289 6.38 9.75 -9.18
C VAL A 289 6.50 11.22 -9.59
N GLY A 290 7.54 11.57 -10.36
CA GLY A 290 7.70 12.93 -10.91
C GLY A 290 6.55 13.33 -11.84
N ILE A 291 6.16 12.45 -12.78
CA ILE A 291 5.04 12.69 -13.70
C ILE A 291 3.74 12.85 -12.92
N VAL A 292 3.44 11.94 -11.98
CA VAL A 292 2.22 12.01 -11.18
C VAL A 292 2.16 13.29 -10.35
N THR A 293 3.28 13.67 -9.72
CA THR A 293 3.35 14.90 -8.92
C THR A 293 3.02 16.12 -9.76
N LEU A 294 3.60 16.23 -10.96
CA LEU A 294 3.30 17.32 -11.88
C LEU A 294 1.81 17.34 -12.28
N VAL A 295 1.26 16.19 -12.69
CA VAL A 295 -0.15 16.07 -13.09
C VAL A 295 -1.07 16.45 -11.94
N TYR A 296 -0.80 15.99 -10.72
CA TYR A 296 -1.63 16.30 -9.55
C TYR A 296 -1.63 17.78 -9.21
N LEU A 297 -0.47 18.46 -9.28
CA LEU A 297 -0.40 19.90 -9.06
C LEU A 297 -1.22 20.65 -10.11
N LEU A 298 -1.09 20.30 -11.39
CA LEU A 298 -1.84 20.94 -12.46
C LEU A 298 -3.35 20.68 -12.35
N VAL A 299 -3.78 19.46 -12.01
CA VAL A 299 -5.19 19.14 -11.78
C VAL A 299 -5.75 19.91 -10.59
N ASN A 300 -5.01 20.05 -9.49
CA ASN A 300 -5.45 20.84 -8.33
C ASN A 300 -5.55 22.33 -8.66
N ILE A 301 -4.59 22.90 -9.41
CA ILE A 301 -4.67 24.28 -9.91
C ILE A 301 -5.93 24.46 -10.75
N SER A 302 -6.20 23.52 -11.68
CA SER A 302 -7.39 23.52 -12.52
C SER A 302 -8.67 23.45 -11.70
N PHE A 303 -8.72 22.55 -10.71
CA PHE A 303 -9.87 22.40 -9.82
C PHE A 303 -10.17 23.70 -9.06
N ILE A 304 -9.14 24.29 -8.43
CA ILE A 304 -9.24 25.56 -7.71
C ILE A 304 -9.69 26.70 -8.63
N SER A 305 -9.28 26.68 -9.90
CA SER A 305 -9.59 27.75 -10.84
C SER A 305 -11.02 27.71 -11.38
N VAL A 306 -11.68 26.55 -11.33
CA VAL A 306 -12.96 26.32 -12.00
C VAL A 306 -14.12 26.17 -11.01
N VAL A 307 -13.89 25.55 -9.85
CA VAL A 307 -14.95 25.29 -8.87
C VAL A 307 -15.13 26.50 -7.95
N PRO A 308 -16.33 27.11 -7.87
CA PRO A 308 -16.59 28.19 -6.93
C PRO A 308 -16.57 27.70 -5.48
N GLU A 309 -16.02 28.51 -4.55
CA GLU A 309 -15.93 28.15 -3.13
C GLU A 309 -17.29 27.79 -2.49
N GLU A 310 -18.36 28.48 -2.89
CA GLU A 310 -19.73 28.23 -2.41
C GLU A 310 -20.20 26.79 -2.66
N SER A 311 -19.76 26.16 -3.75
CA SER A 311 -20.12 24.77 -4.06
C SER A 311 -19.42 23.74 -3.17
N ILE A 312 -18.32 24.14 -2.51
CA ILE A 312 -17.50 23.30 -1.64
C ILE A 312 -17.90 23.45 -0.17
N ASN A 313 -18.42 24.62 0.22
CA ASN A 313 -18.84 24.93 1.58
C ASN A 313 -20.23 24.36 1.96
N THR A 314 -20.77 23.41 1.18
CA THR A 314 -22.00 22.69 1.53
C THR A 314 -21.79 21.77 2.73
N THR A 315 -22.84 21.48 3.50
CA THR A 315 -22.74 20.67 4.73
C THR A 315 -22.25 19.24 4.43
N ASP A 316 -22.65 18.66 3.30
CA ASP A 316 -22.32 17.28 2.92
C ASP A 316 -20.93 17.17 2.28
N THR A 317 -20.23 16.06 2.53
CA THR A 317 -18.97 15.74 1.85
C THR A 317 -19.26 15.18 0.47
N ASP A 318 -19.00 15.94 -0.61
CA ASP A 318 -19.19 15.48 -1.99
C ASP A 318 -18.01 14.66 -2.51
N GLU A 319 -18.19 13.35 -2.54
CA GLU A 319 -17.18 12.41 -3.05
C GLU A 319 -17.11 12.39 -4.58
N THR A 320 -18.12 12.96 -5.24
CA THR A 320 -18.25 13.12 -6.69
C THR A 320 -17.96 14.54 -7.17
N ILE A 321 -17.21 15.32 -6.39
CA ILE A 321 -16.92 16.73 -6.67
C ILE A 321 -16.28 16.99 -8.04
N ALA A 322 -15.57 16.00 -8.60
CA ALA A 322 -15.04 16.09 -9.96
C ALA A 322 -16.16 16.27 -11.02
N ALA A 323 -17.35 15.72 -10.78
CA ALA A 323 -18.50 15.92 -11.67
C ALA A 323 -19.00 17.37 -11.64
N THR A 324 -19.04 17.99 -10.46
CA THR A 324 -19.30 19.43 -10.29
C THR A 324 -18.25 20.26 -11.03
N PHE A 325 -16.97 19.89 -10.91
CA PHE A 325 -15.89 20.50 -11.67
C PHE A 325 -16.11 20.37 -13.19
N PHE A 326 -16.43 19.20 -13.71
CA PHE A 326 -16.69 19.02 -15.15
C PHE A 326 -17.89 19.82 -15.62
N ARG A 327 -18.96 19.91 -14.82
CA ARG A 327 -20.13 20.72 -15.15
C ARG A 327 -19.76 22.19 -15.29
N GLN A 328 -18.93 22.71 -14.39
CA GLN A 328 -18.43 24.08 -14.44
C GLN A 328 -17.40 24.31 -15.56
N LEU A 329 -16.58 23.30 -15.86
CA LEU A 329 -15.56 23.36 -16.91
C LEU A 329 -16.18 23.39 -18.31
N PHE A 330 -17.18 22.55 -18.56
CA PHE A 330 -17.82 22.38 -19.87
C PHE A 330 -19.14 23.16 -20.03
N GLY A 331 -19.33 24.21 -19.23
CA GLY A 331 -20.45 25.15 -19.39
C GLY A 331 -21.83 24.51 -19.22
N GLY A 332 -21.97 23.53 -18.32
CA GLY A 332 -23.24 22.84 -18.05
C GLY A 332 -23.59 21.72 -19.01
N SER A 333 -22.69 21.33 -19.93
CA SER A 333 -22.93 20.21 -20.85
C SER A 333 -22.95 18.86 -20.12
N GLU A 334 -24.15 18.32 -19.88
CA GLU A 334 -24.33 17.00 -19.24
C GLU A 334 -23.65 15.86 -20.00
N VAL A 335 -23.57 15.95 -21.33
CA VAL A 335 -22.88 14.95 -22.16
C VAL A 335 -21.39 14.92 -21.83
N MET A 336 -20.75 16.09 -21.75
CA MET A 336 -19.32 16.17 -21.43
C MET A 336 -19.05 15.73 -19.99
N VAL A 337 -19.93 16.08 -19.04
CA VAL A 337 -19.82 15.60 -17.66
C VAL A 337 -19.83 14.07 -17.63
N ARG A 338 -20.79 13.42 -18.30
CA ARG A 338 -20.88 11.95 -18.35
C ARG A 338 -19.68 11.29 -19.00
N ILE A 339 -19.14 11.88 -20.08
CA ILE A 339 -17.92 11.37 -20.73
C ILE A 339 -16.74 11.42 -19.76
N PHE A 340 -16.51 12.55 -19.10
CA PHE A 340 -15.38 12.70 -18.18
C PHE A 340 -15.56 11.89 -16.89
N THR A 341 -16.77 11.75 -16.35
CA THR A 341 -17.01 10.83 -15.23
C THR A 341 -16.81 9.37 -15.63
N ALA A 342 -17.14 8.97 -16.86
CA ALA A 342 -16.84 7.63 -17.37
C ALA A 342 -15.31 7.39 -17.47
N LEU A 343 -14.56 8.39 -17.95
CA LEU A 343 -13.08 8.33 -17.98
C LEU A 343 -12.48 8.25 -16.57
N VAL A 344 -13.08 8.95 -15.59
CA VAL A 344 -12.72 8.80 -14.18
C VAL A 344 -12.98 7.37 -13.71
N VAL A 345 -14.14 6.76 -14.00
CA VAL A 345 -14.41 5.35 -13.66
C VAL A 345 -13.33 4.44 -14.24
N LEU A 346 -12.98 4.59 -15.52
CA LEU A 346 -11.91 3.80 -16.14
C LEU A 346 -10.54 4.00 -15.44
N SER A 347 -10.22 5.23 -15.04
CA SER A 347 -9.00 5.51 -14.28
C SER A 347 -8.99 4.80 -12.93
N VAL A 348 -10.09 4.89 -12.18
CA VAL A 348 -10.22 4.29 -10.84
C VAL A 348 -10.20 2.76 -10.95
N VAL A 349 -10.88 2.18 -11.95
CA VAL A 349 -10.82 0.74 -12.28
C VAL A 349 -9.40 0.31 -12.59
N GLY A 350 -8.62 1.11 -13.34
CA GLY A 350 -7.21 0.81 -13.60
C GLY A 350 -6.36 0.74 -12.33
N THR A 351 -6.65 1.58 -11.34
CA THR A 351 -5.98 1.55 -10.03
C THR A 351 -6.38 0.29 -9.23
N ALA A 352 -7.66 -0.05 -9.22
CA ALA A 352 -8.14 -1.28 -8.59
C ALA A 352 -7.52 -2.51 -9.25
N ALA A 353 -7.37 -2.51 -10.57
CA ALA A 353 -6.72 -3.58 -11.33
C ALA A 353 -5.25 -3.79 -10.96
N SER A 354 -4.43 -2.73 -10.95
CA SER A 354 -3.03 -2.83 -10.50
C SER A 354 -2.90 -3.22 -9.03
N THR A 355 -3.87 -2.81 -8.20
CA THR A 355 -3.96 -3.17 -6.79
C THR A 355 -4.33 -4.66 -6.60
N VAL A 356 -5.25 -5.21 -7.40
CA VAL A 356 -5.59 -6.64 -7.42
C VAL A 356 -4.38 -7.47 -7.88
N TRP A 357 -3.72 -7.01 -8.93
CA TRP A 357 -2.53 -7.65 -9.48
C TRP A 357 -1.38 -7.76 -8.47
N SER A 358 -1.07 -6.67 -7.76
CA SER A 358 0.00 -6.65 -6.76
C SER A 358 -0.42 -7.35 -5.47
N GLY A 359 -1.71 -7.33 -5.11
CA GLY A 359 -2.24 -8.02 -3.93
C GLY A 359 -2.09 -9.54 -4.00
N SER A 360 -2.44 -10.14 -5.14
CA SER A 360 -2.35 -11.59 -5.33
C SER A 360 -0.91 -12.11 -5.21
N ARG A 361 0.08 -11.33 -5.67
CA ARG A 361 1.51 -11.67 -5.55
C ARG A 361 2.00 -11.66 -4.11
N VAL A 362 1.52 -10.72 -3.29
CA VAL A 362 1.85 -10.71 -1.85
C VAL A 362 1.23 -11.91 -1.15
N VAL A 363 0.00 -12.30 -1.49
CA VAL A 363 -0.62 -13.52 -0.97
C VAL A 363 0.20 -14.77 -1.34
N VAL A 364 0.66 -14.87 -2.59
CA VAL A 364 1.54 -15.96 -3.05
C VAL A 364 2.88 -15.97 -2.30
N ALA A 365 3.51 -14.80 -2.13
CA ALA A 365 4.80 -14.68 -1.42
C ALA A 365 4.66 -15.04 0.07
N ALA A 366 3.57 -14.63 0.71
CA ALA A 366 3.26 -15.01 2.09
C ALA A 366 3.02 -16.52 2.19
N ALA A 367 2.23 -17.09 1.29
CA ALA A 367 1.96 -18.52 1.23
C ALA A 367 3.24 -19.35 0.97
N ALA A 368 4.17 -18.86 0.15
CA ALA A 368 5.48 -19.49 -0.05
C ALA A 368 6.33 -19.54 1.24
N SER A 369 6.09 -18.64 2.20
CA SER A 369 6.74 -18.62 3.51
C SER A 369 5.96 -19.38 4.59
N ASN A 370 5.00 -20.24 4.21
CA ASN A 370 4.10 -20.97 5.09
C ASN A 370 3.28 -20.07 6.04
N PHE A 371 2.96 -18.84 5.60
CA PHE A 371 2.18 -17.88 6.39
C PHE A 371 0.77 -18.40 6.74
N PHE A 372 0.17 -19.21 5.85
CA PHE A 372 -1.12 -19.86 6.05
C PHE A 372 -0.89 -21.36 6.29
N PRO A 373 -0.62 -21.85 7.51
CA PRO A 373 -0.10 -23.22 7.70
C PRO A 373 -0.92 -24.32 7.02
N VAL A 374 -2.24 -24.15 6.94
CA VAL A 374 -3.17 -25.10 6.30
C VAL A 374 -3.30 -24.86 4.79
N TYR A 375 -3.42 -23.60 4.34
CA TYR A 375 -3.76 -23.25 2.94
C TYR A 375 -2.59 -22.72 2.11
N SER A 376 -1.36 -22.75 2.64
CA SER A 376 -0.18 -22.18 1.98
C SER A 376 0.13 -22.91 0.67
N TYR A 377 -0.12 -24.22 0.61
CA TYR A 377 0.10 -24.99 -0.61
C TYR A 377 -0.84 -24.54 -1.74
N GLU A 378 -2.13 -24.39 -1.45
CA GLU A 378 -3.14 -23.99 -2.42
C GLU A 378 -2.94 -22.54 -2.86
N LEU A 379 -2.66 -21.63 -1.92
CA LEU A 379 -2.52 -20.20 -2.20
C LEU A 379 -1.24 -19.84 -2.95
N ARG A 380 -0.16 -20.62 -2.79
CA ARG A 380 1.09 -20.42 -3.56
C ARG A 380 1.05 -21.04 -4.96
N THR A 381 0.08 -21.90 -5.25
CA THR A 381 0.03 -22.67 -6.49
C THR A 381 -0.44 -21.80 -7.66
N TRP A 382 0.24 -21.96 -8.80
CA TRP A 382 -0.09 -21.29 -10.06
C TRP A 382 -0.84 -22.25 -10.99
N ASN A 383 -1.84 -21.73 -11.70
CA ASN A 383 -2.55 -22.51 -12.70
C ASN A 383 -1.66 -22.76 -13.92
N LYS A 384 -1.49 -24.03 -14.32
CA LYS A 384 -0.61 -24.42 -15.44
C LYS A 384 -1.02 -23.87 -16.80
N HIS A 385 -2.32 -23.65 -17.04
CA HIS A 385 -2.82 -23.22 -18.34
C HIS A 385 -2.73 -21.70 -18.51
N PHE A 386 -3.08 -20.95 -17.46
CA PHE A 386 -3.15 -19.48 -17.51
C PHE A 386 -1.90 -18.78 -16.97
N ASP A 387 -1.02 -19.50 -16.27
CA ASP A 387 0.12 -18.96 -15.52
C ASP A 387 -0.31 -17.82 -14.59
N THR A 388 -1.38 -18.04 -13.81
CA THR A 388 -1.98 -17.08 -12.87
C THR A 388 -2.23 -17.70 -11.50
N PRO A 389 -2.12 -16.93 -10.39
CA PRO A 389 -2.38 -17.41 -9.05
C PRO A 389 -3.88 -17.33 -8.72
N ILE A 390 -4.66 -18.22 -9.34
CA ILE A 390 -6.14 -18.21 -9.25
C ILE A 390 -6.64 -18.24 -7.80
N ASN A 391 -6.08 -19.11 -6.95
CA ASN A 391 -6.54 -19.25 -5.57
C ASN A 391 -6.28 -17.99 -4.74
N ALA A 392 -5.14 -17.33 -4.95
CA ALA A 392 -4.82 -16.07 -4.28
C ALA A 392 -5.75 -14.92 -4.73
N LEU A 393 -6.02 -14.83 -6.04
CA LEU A 393 -6.96 -13.86 -6.60
C LEU A 393 -8.38 -14.06 -6.04
N PHE A 394 -8.83 -15.32 -5.98
CA PHE A 394 -10.16 -15.65 -5.49
C PHE A 394 -10.30 -15.42 -3.97
N ALA A 395 -9.31 -15.79 -3.17
CA ALA A 395 -9.29 -15.50 -1.74
C ALA A 395 -9.35 -13.98 -1.46
N GLN A 396 -8.58 -13.20 -2.22
CA GLN A 396 -8.60 -11.75 -2.14
C GLN A 396 -9.98 -11.18 -2.55
N PHE A 397 -10.59 -11.70 -3.62
CA PHE A 397 -11.93 -11.30 -4.05
C PHE A 397 -12.98 -11.52 -2.95
N ILE A 398 -13.00 -12.72 -2.36
CA ILE A 398 -13.94 -13.05 -1.27
C ILE A 398 -13.75 -12.08 -0.11
N TRP A 399 -12.52 -11.93 0.37
CA TRP A 399 -12.25 -11.10 1.54
C TRP A 399 -12.60 -9.63 1.31
N CYS A 400 -12.21 -9.07 0.16
CA CYS A 400 -12.56 -7.68 -0.18
C CYS A 400 -14.08 -7.49 -0.33
N SER A 401 -14.78 -8.46 -0.92
CA SER A 401 -16.24 -8.40 -1.05
C SER A 401 -16.94 -8.40 0.31
N LEU A 402 -16.47 -9.22 1.26
CA LEU A 402 -16.98 -9.23 2.63
C LEU A 402 -16.77 -7.86 3.31
N ILE A 403 -15.57 -7.29 3.21
CA ILE A 403 -15.27 -5.97 3.80
C ILE A 403 -16.17 -4.88 3.20
N ILE A 404 -16.34 -4.85 1.87
CA ILE A 404 -17.20 -3.88 1.18
C ILE A 404 -18.66 -4.00 1.67
N PHE A 405 -19.18 -5.22 1.84
CA PHE A 405 -20.56 -5.42 2.28
C PHE A 405 -20.78 -5.08 3.75
N PHE A 406 -19.89 -5.49 4.66
CA PHE A 406 -20.18 -5.44 6.09
C PHE A 406 -19.67 -4.19 6.82
N VAL A 407 -18.59 -3.55 6.38
CA VAL A 407 -17.91 -2.53 7.21
C VAL A 407 -18.45 -1.10 6.97
N GLY A 408 -18.97 -0.79 5.78
CA GLY A 408 -19.32 0.59 5.41
C GLY A 408 -20.67 1.14 5.91
N GLY A 409 -21.48 0.37 6.65
CA GLY A 409 -22.87 0.76 6.98
C GLY A 409 -23.09 1.40 8.35
N SER A 410 -22.12 1.24 9.27
CA SER A 410 -22.30 1.60 10.68
C SER A 410 -21.64 2.93 11.08
N PHE A 411 -21.08 3.65 10.11
CA PHE A 411 -20.32 4.87 10.34
C PHE A 411 -20.99 6.07 9.65
N THR A 412 -20.89 7.25 10.28
CA THR A 412 -21.36 8.53 9.73
C THR A 412 -20.37 9.15 8.75
N VAL A 413 -19.09 8.74 8.82
CA VAL A 413 -18.10 9.03 7.80
C VAL A 413 -18.41 8.22 6.54
N THR A 414 -18.18 8.82 5.39
CA THR A 414 -18.36 8.16 4.11
C THR A 414 -17.43 6.94 3.99
N GLY A 415 -17.86 5.94 3.21
CA GLY A 415 -17.09 4.72 3.07
C GLY A 415 -15.69 4.96 2.48
N PHE A 416 -15.55 5.87 1.51
CA PHE A 416 -14.23 6.22 0.98
C PHE A 416 -13.32 6.83 2.05
N MET A 417 -13.80 7.78 2.88
CA MET A 417 -12.99 8.35 3.96
C MET A 417 -12.61 7.29 5.01
N LEU A 418 -13.56 6.45 5.41
CA LEU A 418 -13.31 5.37 6.37
C LEU A 418 -12.22 4.42 5.88
N PHE A 419 -12.37 3.89 4.67
CA PHE A 419 -11.46 2.87 4.13
C PHE A 419 -10.10 3.45 3.72
N SER A 420 -10.06 4.67 3.18
CA SER A 420 -8.80 5.35 2.86
C SER A 420 -8.01 5.67 4.14
N ALA A 421 -8.65 6.23 5.17
CA ALA A 421 -7.97 6.53 6.42
C ALA A 421 -7.47 5.26 7.12
N PHE A 422 -8.34 4.25 7.30
CA PHE A 422 -8.00 2.97 7.93
C PHE A 422 -6.80 2.29 7.25
N SER A 423 -6.82 2.21 5.91
CA SER A 423 -5.75 1.58 5.16
C SER A 423 -4.44 2.36 5.24
N MET A 424 -4.50 3.70 5.14
CA MET A 424 -3.30 4.53 5.24
C MET A 424 -2.67 4.49 6.62
N TYR A 425 -3.44 4.58 7.70
CA TYR A 425 -2.89 4.43 9.04
C TYR A 425 -2.16 3.10 9.21
N SER A 426 -2.79 2.02 8.76
CA SER A 426 -2.20 0.68 8.79
C SER A 426 -0.90 0.60 7.99
N TYR A 427 -0.85 1.23 6.82
CA TYR A 427 0.28 1.16 5.92
C TYR A 427 1.47 2.00 6.39
N TRP A 428 1.19 3.20 6.93
CA TRP A 428 2.22 4.13 7.39
C TRP A 428 3.03 3.61 8.58
N ILE A 429 2.47 2.69 9.38
CA ILE A 429 3.23 1.94 10.40
C ILE A 429 4.41 1.20 9.74
N PHE A 430 4.16 0.53 8.62
CA PHE A 430 5.15 -0.26 7.92
C PHE A 430 6.03 0.56 6.98
N TYR A 431 5.54 1.67 6.43
CA TYR A 431 6.38 2.64 5.73
C TYR A 431 7.43 3.26 6.63
N PHE A 432 7.01 3.69 7.83
CA PHE A 432 7.93 4.17 8.86
C PHE A 432 8.95 3.09 9.23
N ALA A 433 8.49 1.87 9.54
CA ALA A 433 9.37 0.74 9.87
C ALA A 433 10.35 0.41 8.73
N THR A 434 9.92 0.50 7.47
CA THR A 434 10.76 0.22 6.29
C THR A 434 11.82 1.30 6.09
N GLY A 435 11.47 2.58 6.26
CA GLY A 435 12.41 3.69 6.23
C GLY A 435 13.49 3.58 7.31
N VAL A 436 13.09 3.29 8.55
CA VAL A 436 14.03 2.98 9.65
C VAL A 436 14.84 1.72 9.34
N GLY A 437 14.21 0.71 8.76
CA GLY A 437 14.82 -0.55 8.37
C GLY A 437 15.99 -0.38 7.40
N LEU A 438 15.87 0.53 6.42
CA LEU A 438 16.98 0.86 5.52
C LEU A 438 18.17 1.47 6.28
N LEU A 439 17.93 2.39 7.22
CA LEU A 439 18.99 2.97 8.05
C LEU A 439 19.69 1.88 8.89
N VAL A 440 18.93 0.95 9.45
CA VAL A 440 19.45 -0.18 10.23
C VAL A 440 20.26 -1.15 9.36
N ILE A 441 19.85 -1.42 8.13
CA ILE A 441 20.63 -2.20 7.15
C ILE A 441 21.95 -1.49 6.84
N ARG A 442 21.91 -0.19 6.50
CA ARG A 442 23.12 0.61 6.23
C ARG A 442 24.10 0.61 7.40
N TYR A 443 23.59 0.78 8.63
CA TYR A 443 24.41 0.78 9.83
C TYR A 443 25.10 -0.58 10.05
N ARG A 444 24.35 -1.69 9.92
CA ARG A 444 24.90 -3.05 10.08
C ARG A 444 25.94 -3.36 9.01
N ASN A 445 25.69 -3.02 7.75
CA ASN A 445 26.64 -3.25 6.65
C ASN A 445 27.94 -2.46 6.86
N ARG A 446 27.86 -1.19 7.30
CA ARG A 446 29.06 -0.40 7.66
C ARG A 446 29.84 -1.03 8.82
N ARG A 447 29.15 -1.50 9.86
CA ARG A 447 29.81 -2.12 11.02
C ARG A 447 30.48 -3.46 10.65
N LYS A 448 29.83 -4.27 9.83
CA LYS A 448 30.40 -5.52 9.29
C LYS A 448 31.66 -5.21 8.49
N LEU A 449 31.61 -4.24 7.59
CA LEU A 449 32.77 -3.79 6.81
C LEU A 449 33.94 -3.33 7.69
N HIS A 450 33.69 -2.47 8.68
CA HIS A 450 34.73 -2.03 9.61
C HIS A 450 35.37 -3.20 10.37
N ARG A 451 34.57 -4.18 10.78
CA ARG A 451 35.07 -5.39 11.47
C ARG A 451 35.91 -6.24 10.52
N ASP A 452 35.43 -6.50 9.31
CA ASP A 452 36.11 -7.36 8.35
C ASP A 452 37.43 -6.71 7.88
N LEU A 453 37.47 -5.38 7.70
CA LEU A 453 38.71 -4.64 7.46
C LEU A 453 39.69 -4.68 8.64
N HIS A 454 39.20 -4.71 9.89
CA HIS A 454 40.06 -4.83 11.06
C HIS A 454 40.67 -6.24 11.18
N ILE A 455 39.93 -7.28 10.80
CA ILE A 455 40.37 -8.68 10.90
C ILE A 455 41.30 -9.05 9.74
N TYR A 456 40.92 -8.70 8.50
CA TYR A 456 41.57 -9.16 7.27
C TYR A 456 42.31 -8.05 6.51
N GLY A 457 42.38 -6.82 7.06
CA GLY A 457 42.94 -5.64 6.37
C GLY A 457 44.43 -5.71 6.05
N ASN A 458 45.17 -6.62 6.71
CA ASN A 458 46.60 -6.84 6.49
C ASN A 458 46.90 -7.99 5.53
N GLU A 459 45.88 -8.68 5.00
CA GLU A 459 46.07 -9.72 3.97
C GLU A 459 46.40 -9.08 2.61
N GLU A 460 47.15 -9.79 1.75
CA GLU A 460 47.52 -9.31 0.40
C GLU A 460 46.30 -8.93 -0.46
N ASN A 461 45.13 -9.50 -0.14
CA ASN A 461 43.84 -9.13 -0.71
C ASN A 461 42.84 -8.84 0.43
N PRO A 462 42.83 -7.63 1.01
CA PRO A 462 41.85 -7.29 2.02
C PRO A 462 40.44 -7.43 1.43
N PRO A 463 39.41 -7.72 2.24
CA PRO A 463 38.03 -7.81 1.78
C PRO A 463 37.62 -6.46 1.20
N ARG A 464 37.80 -6.32 -0.10
CA ARG A 464 37.15 -5.27 -0.88
C ARG A 464 35.67 -5.59 -0.78
N LEU A 465 34.84 -4.57 -0.55
CA LEU A 465 33.44 -4.66 -0.98
C LEU A 465 33.50 -5.34 -2.35
N SER A 466 32.75 -6.42 -2.59
CA SER A 466 32.63 -6.89 -3.97
C SER A 466 32.30 -5.63 -4.76
N ALA A 467 33.13 -5.30 -5.76
CA ALA A 467 33.04 -4.00 -6.46
C ALA A 467 31.65 -3.76 -7.10
N ASP A 468 30.76 -4.73 -6.97
CA ASP A 468 29.35 -4.72 -7.28
C ASP A 468 28.49 -4.00 -6.22
N GLU A 469 28.71 -4.14 -4.90
CA GLU A 469 27.91 -3.43 -3.88
C GLU A 469 28.04 -1.91 -3.93
N GLU A 470 29.18 -1.41 -4.41
CA GLU A 470 29.43 0.02 -4.62
C GLU A 470 28.74 0.59 -5.87
N LYS A 471 28.39 -0.27 -6.83
CA LYS A 471 27.71 0.13 -8.09
C LYS A 471 26.20 0.28 -7.95
N PHE A 472 25.60 -0.12 -6.83
CA PHE A 472 24.16 -0.04 -6.64
C PHE A 472 23.73 1.34 -6.14
N TYR A 473 22.55 1.75 -6.59
CA TYR A 473 21.95 3.02 -6.21
C TYR A 473 21.76 3.10 -4.68
N LYS A 474 22.23 4.20 -4.10
CA LYS A 474 22.08 4.55 -2.69
C LYS A 474 21.22 5.80 -2.57
N ALA A 475 20.11 5.72 -1.87
CA ALA A 475 19.22 6.84 -1.63
C ALA A 475 19.92 7.92 -0.76
N PRO A 476 19.77 9.20 -1.08
CA PRO A 476 20.29 10.28 -0.24
C PRO A 476 19.76 10.18 1.19
N LEU A 477 20.61 10.41 2.20
CA LEU A 477 20.19 10.36 3.61
C LEU A 477 19.07 11.36 3.92
N ILE A 478 19.07 12.53 3.26
CA ILE A 478 18.02 13.54 3.39
C ILE A 478 16.67 12.96 2.93
N ALA A 479 16.63 12.23 1.82
CA ALA A 479 15.41 11.60 1.33
C ALA A 479 14.89 10.57 2.34
N ILE A 480 15.76 9.70 2.86
CA ILE A 480 15.37 8.72 3.89
C ILE A 480 14.85 9.44 5.15
N GLY A 481 15.51 10.53 5.57
CA GLY A 481 15.11 11.34 6.71
C GLY A 481 13.73 11.98 6.53
N ILE A 482 13.45 12.56 5.35
CA ILE A 482 12.12 13.11 5.02
C ILE A 482 11.06 12.01 5.12
N PHE A 483 11.31 10.83 4.56
CA PHE A 483 10.35 9.74 4.57
C PHE A 483 10.06 9.22 6.00
N VAL A 484 11.10 9.03 6.81
CA VAL A 484 10.97 8.59 8.20
C VAL A 484 10.27 9.66 9.06
N LEU A 485 10.65 10.92 8.92
CA LEU A 485 10.01 12.03 9.65
C LEU A 485 8.54 12.16 9.28
N SER A 486 8.20 11.98 8.01
CA SER A 486 6.81 12.02 7.55
C SER A 486 5.99 10.86 8.12
N GLY A 487 6.57 9.66 8.17
CA GLY A 487 5.94 8.52 8.83
C GLY A 487 5.69 8.75 10.32
N PHE A 488 6.68 9.33 11.02
CA PHE A 488 6.50 9.72 12.42
C PHE A 488 5.41 10.78 12.59
N PHE A 489 5.41 11.81 11.74
CA PHE A 489 4.40 12.87 11.76
C PHE A 489 2.99 12.30 11.56
N ILE A 490 2.79 11.47 10.53
CA ILE A 490 1.48 10.87 10.25
C ILE A 490 1.05 10.03 11.45
N LEU A 491 1.86 9.11 11.94
CA LEU A 491 1.49 8.22 13.04
C LEU A 491 1.18 8.94 14.36
N THR A 492 1.78 10.11 14.60
CA THR A 492 1.54 10.90 15.82
C THR A 492 0.33 11.81 15.70
N PHE A 493 0.23 12.59 14.62
CA PHE A 493 -0.85 13.55 14.42
C PHE A 493 -2.18 12.91 13.98
N SER A 494 -2.17 11.63 13.60
CA SER A 494 -3.39 10.85 13.32
C SER A 494 -4.34 10.79 14.52
N PHE A 495 -3.83 10.82 15.75
CA PHE A 495 -4.66 10.77 16.96
C PHE A 495 -5.34 12.11 17.31
N VAL A 496 -5.00 13.17 16.59
CA VAL A 496 -5.58 14.50 16.76
C VAL A 496 -6.81 14.59 15.85
N VAL A 497 -7.98 14.33 16.43
CA VAL A 497 -9.28 14.34 15.73
C VAL A 497 -10.13 15.53 16.15
N ASN A 498 -11.03 15.97 15.26
CA ASN A 498 -12.01 16.99 15.57
C ASN A 498 -13.19 16.37 16.31
N ASP A 499 -13.56 16.95 17.46
CA ASP A 499 -14.65 16.49 18.30
C ASP A 499 -16.02 17.11 17.93
N GLN A 500 -16.09 17.87 16.82
CA GLN A 500 -17.31 18.49 16.30
C GLN A 500 -17.86 17.75 15.08
N CYS A 501 -18.89 16.93 15.29
CA CYS A 501 -19.64 16.28 14.21
C CYS A 501 -21.10 16.74 14.24
N PRO A 502 -21.71 17.06 13.08
CA PRO A 502 -23.14 17.37 13.02
C PRO A 502 -24.00 16.20 13.53
N GLY A 503 -24.91 16.45 14.47
CA GLY A 503 -25.91 15.48 14.92
C GLY A 503 -25.43 14.37 15.86
N LEU A 504 -24.19 14.44 16.35
CA LEU A 504 -23.60 13.49 17.32
C LEU A 504 -23.12 14.20 18.58
N ASP A 505 -23.23 13.52 19.71
CA ASP A 505 -22.54 13.94 20.92
C ASP A 505 -21.02 13.93 20.72
N SER A 506 -20.30 14.82 21.39
CA SER A 506 -18.85 15.00 21.24
C SER A 506 -18.08 13.68 21.47
N LYS A 507 -18.52 12.87 22.44
CA LYS A 507 -17.92 11.55 22.70
C LYS A 507 -18.16 10.56 21.56
N GLN A 508 -19.36 10.54 20.99
CA GLN A 508 -19.70 9.67 19.86
C GLN A 508 -18.96 10.08 18.58
N CYS A 509 -18.86 11.39 18.33
CA CYS A 509 -18.06 11.95 17.24
C CYS A 509 -16.59 11.52 17.33
N ARG A 510 -15.98 11.70 18.51
CA ARG A 510 -14.58 11.32 18.74
C ARG A 510 -14.32 9.84 18.50
N ILE A 511 -15.22 8.97 18.97
CA ILE A 511 -15.12 7.52 18.73
C ILE A 511 -15.20 7.20 17.24
N GLN A 512 -16.09 7.87 16.50
CA GLN A 512 -16.24 7.66 15.06
C GLN A 512 -15.00 8.14 14.29
N GLN A 513 -14.45 9.30 14.62
CA GLN A 513 -13.24 9.82 13.96
C GLN A 513 -11.99 8.98 14.27
N LEU A 514 -11.89 8.43 15.49
CA LEU A 514 -10.81 7.50 15.86
C LEU A 514 -11.04 6.07 15.37
N SER A 515 -12.24 5.73 14.89
CA SER A 515 -12.59 4.37 14.49
C SER A 515 -11.64 3.77 13.43
N PRO A 516 -11.18 4.49 12.38
CA PRO A 516 -10.27 3.90 11.40
C PRO A 516 -8.93 3.50 12.04
N ILE A 517 -8.46 4.27 13.02
CA ILE A 517 -7.26 3.99 13.79
C ILE A 517 -7.49 2.78 14.69
N LEU A 518 -8.58 2.77 15.45
CA LEU A 518 -8.91 1.66 16.35
C LEU A 518 -9.05 0.33 15.59
N ILE A 519 -9.66 0.35 14.39
CA ILE A 519 -9.74 -0.83 13.52
C ILE A 519 -8.33 -1.26 13.09
N SER A 520 -7.47 -0.33 12.67
CA SER A 520 -6.08 -0.62 12.29
C SER A 520 -5.29 -1.29 13.42
N TYR A 521 -5.29 -0.70 14.62
CA TYR A 521 -4.60 -1.27 15.78
C TYR A 521 -5.24 -2.58 16.25
N GLY A 522 -6.55 -2.76 16.07
CA GLY A 522 -7.24 -4.02 16.31
C GLY A 522 -6.73 -5.15 15.43
N PHE A 523 -6.62 -4.92 14.11
CA PHE A 523 -6.01 -5.89 13.19
C PHE A 523 -4.53 -6.15 13.54
N LEU A 524 -3.78 -5.12 13.94
CA LEU A 524 -2.38 -5.28 14.34
C LEU A 524 -2.24 -6.13 15.60
N LEU A 525 -3.12 -5.95 16.60
CA LEU A 525 -3.16 -6.77 17.80
C LEU A 525 -3.46 -8.24 17.46
N ILE A 526 -4.44 -8.49 16.60
CA ILE A 526 -4.75 -9.84 16.11
C ILE A 526 -3.52 -10.43 15.40
N ALA A 527 -2.82 -9.66 14.58
CA ALA A 527 -1.61 -10.10 13.90
C ALA A 527 -0.51 -10.53 14.89
N VAL A 528 -0.31 -9.78 15.96
CA VAL A 528 0.65 -10.11 17.04
C VAL A 528 0.26 -11.41 17.74
N ILE A 529 -1.03 -11.56 18.07
CA ILE A 529 -1.55 -12.78 18.71
C ILE A 529 -1.35 -13.99 17.79
N CYS A 530 -1.69 -13.88 16.51
CA CYS A 530 -1.50 -14.94 15.52
C CYS A 530 -0.02 -15.31 15.37
N TRP A 531 0.88 -14.33 15.29
CA TRP A 531 2.32 -14.57 15.24
C TRP A 531 2.81 -15.33 16.48
N TYR A 532 2.41 -14.90 17.67
CA TYR A 532 2.79 -15.56 18.92
C TYR A 532 2.30 -17.02 18.97
N ILE A 533 1.04 -17.26 18.58
CA ILE A 533 0.48 -18.61 18.55
C ILE A 533 1.26 -19.51 17.58
N LEU A 534 1.58 -19.02 16.37
CA LEU A 534 2.21 -19.82 15.33
C LEU A 534 3.71 -20.04 15.55
N TYR A 535 4.47 -19.00 15.89
CA TYR A 535 5.94 -19.07 15.92
C TYR A 535 6.52 -19.29 17.30
N VAL A 536 5.79 -19.00 18.38
CA VAL A 536 6.25 -19.21 19.75
C VAL A 536 5.55 -20.41 20.37
N TRP A 537 4.22 -20.38 20.44
CA TRP A 537 3.46 -21.41 21.14
C TRP A 537 3.45 -22.75 20.40
N TRP A 538 3.11 -22.75 19.11
CA TRP A 538 3.00 -23.98 18.32
C TRP A 538 4.35 -24.66 18.11
N GLU A 539 5.41 -23.92 17.77
CA GLU A 539 6.77 -24.45 17.66
C GLU A 539 7.26 -25.02 19.00
N SER A 540 7.00 -24.35 20.13
CA SER A 540 7.35 -24.90 21.45
C SER A 540 6.64 -26.23 21.74
N LYS A 541 5.39 -26.40 21.30
CA LYS A 541 4.65 -27.65 21.43
C LYS A 541 5.17 -28.74 20.49
N LYS A 542 5.54 -28.39 19.25
CA LYS A 542 6.13 -29.32 18.29
C LYS A 542 7.49 -29.83 18.79
N ALA A 543 8.35 -28.93 19.27
CA ALA A 543 9.62 -29.30 19.90
C ALA A 543 9.42 -30.23 21.11
N LYS A 544 8.45 -29.92 22.00
CA LYS A 544 8.10 -30.79 23.13
C LYS A 544 7.51 -32.14 22.72
N ARG A 545 6.82 -32.25 21.58
CA ARG A 545 6.34 -33.52 21.04
C ARG A 545 7.47 -34.37 20.46
N ILE A 546 8.43 -33.76 19.75
CA ILE A 546 9.61 -34.45 19.21
C ILE A 546 10.47 -35.03 20.35
N ILE A 547 10.67 -34.26 21.43
CA ILE A 547 11.41 -34.72 22.63
C ILE A 547 10.68 -35.85 23.38
N ARG A 548 9.36 -36.00 23.20
CA ARG A 548 8.55 -37.06 23.83
C ARG A 548 8.43 -38.33 22.99
N ILE A 549 8.88 -38.34 21.73
CA ILE A 549 9.06 -39.58 20.98
C ILE A 549 10.34 -40.22 21.55
N PRO A 550 10.26 -41.34 22.28
CA PRO A 550 11.45 -41.97 22.84
C PRO A 550 12.31 -42.50 21.68
N ALA A 551 13.63 -42.49 21.88
CA ALA A 551 14.59 -43.23 21.06
C ALA A 551 14.47 -44.76 21.29
N ASP A 552 13.25 -45.29 21.25
CA ASP A 552 12.93 -46.72 21.31
C ASP A 552 12.20 -47.08 20.03
N GLU A 553 12.98 -47.31 18.97
CA GLU A 553 12.68 -48.21 17.83
C GLU A 553 13.83 -48.06 16.81
N ASP A 554 15.04 -48.45 17.22
CA ASP A 554 16.09 -48.94 16.29
C ASP A 554 17.23 -49.56 17.11
N ASN A 555 16.93 -50.71 17.70
CA ASN A 555 17.93 -51.68 18.13
C ASN A 555 17.35 -53.05 17.77
N ASP A 556 17.59 -53.51 16.54
CA ASP A 556 18.14 -54.86 16.32
C ASP A 556 18.36 -55.22 14.84
N LYS A 557 19.59 -55.68 14.59
CA LYS A 557 20.10 -56.50 13.46
C LYS A 557 20.47 -55.81 12.15
N ILE A 558 21.65 -55.16 12.18
CA ILE A 558 22.58 -55.21 11.03
C ILE A 558 23.41 -56.48 11.19
N GLU A 559 23.03 -57.54 10.46
CA GLU A 559 23.84 -58.73 10.29
C GLU A 559 24.94 -58.41 9.27
N ILE A 560 26.17 -58.28 9.76
CA ILE A 560 27.37 -58.19 8.92
C ILE A 560 27.59 -59.58 8.33
N THR A 561 27.45 -59.72 7.01
CA THR A 561 28.07 -60.81 6.25
C THR A 561 29.16 -60.22 5.36
N VAL A 562 30.32 -60.87 5.46
CA VAL A 562 31.69 -60.53 5.00
C VAL A 562 31.78 -60.02 3.57
#